data_AF-A0A2Z4V715-F1
#
_entry.id   AF-A0A2Z4V715-F1
#
_cell.length_a   1.000
_cell.length_b   1.000
_cell.length_c   1.000
_cell.angle_alpha   90.00
_cell.angle_beta   90.00
_cell.angle_gamma   90.00
#
_symmetry.space_group_name_H-M   'P 1'
#
loop_
_entity.id
_entity.type
_entity.pdbx_description
1 polymer ?
#
loop_
_entity_poly.entity_id
_entity_poly.type
_entity_poly.pdbx_seq_one_letter_code
_entity_poly.pdbx_strand_id
1 'polypeptide(L)'
;MATQAGRNLQELIATALAPYPERPPAEGVALLIDDLITCGQRLHDAAVRIPQNQRAPKITSAVDEWEYVSAVGPRSSEPNANWNHARGLARIARALISALSEYESSAVQ
;
A
#
# COMPACT_ATOMS: atom_id res chain seq x y z
N MET A 1 -10.32 -16.17 -21.77
CA MET A 1 -9.58 -15.83 -20.53
C MET A 1 -9.73 -14.33 -20.33
N ALA A 2 -10.55 -13.92 -19.37
CA ALA A 2 -10.85 -12.51 -19.15
C ALA A 2 -9.60 -11.82 -18.55
N THR A 3 -9.06 -10.85 -19.27
CA THR A 3 -8.09 -9.88 -18.76
C THR A 3 -8.74 -9.12 -17.60
N GLN A 4 -8.29 -9.42 -16.39
CA GLN A 4 -8.64 -8.70 -15.17
C GLN A 4 -8.18 -7.26 -15.36
N ALA A 5 -9.12 -6.33 -15.56
CA ALA A 5 -8.83 -4.91 -15.58
C ALA A 5 -8.23 -4.56 -14.21
N GLY A 6 -6.91 -4.38 -14.15
CA GLY A 6 -6.21 -4.09 -12.91
C GLY A 6 -6.78 -2.82 -12.29
N ARG A 7 -7.39 -2.94 -11.11
CA ARG A 7 -7.86 -1.79 -10.34
C ARG A 7 -6.69 -0.84 -10.12
N ASN A 8 -6.94 0.46 -10.25
CA ASN A 8 -5.93 1.46 -9.94
C ASN A 8 -5.68 1.44 -8.41
N LEU A 9 -4.44 1.65 -7.99
CA LEU A 9 -4.05 1.69 -6.57
C LEU A 9 -4.94 2.60 -5.72
N GLN A 10 -5.41 3.72 -6.25
CA GLN A 10 -6.34 4.60 -5.52
C GLN A 10 -7.68 3.92 -5.18
N GLU A 11 -8.21 3.10 -6.09
CA GLU A 11 -9.43 2.33 -5.87
C GLU A 11 -9.22 1.21 -4.85
N LEU A 12 -8.04 0.57 -4.87
CA LEU A 12 -7.65 -0.43 -3.88
C LEU A 12 -7.55 0.19 -2.48
N ILE A 13 -6.90 1.35 -2.36
CA ILE A 13 -6.82 2.10 -1.11
C ILE A 13 -8.21 2.47 -0.61
N ALA A 14 -9.08 3.00 -1.49
CA ALA A 14 -10.45 3.35 -1.12
C ALA A 14 -11.23 2.13 -0.62
N THR A 15 -11.13 0.99 -1.33
CA THR A 15 -11.79 -0.27 -0.94
C THR A 15 -11.29 -0.77 0.42
N ALA A 16 -9.98 -0.74 0.66
CA ALA A 16 -9.41 -1.20 1.93
C ALA A 16 -9.83 -0.30 3.10
N LEU A 17 -9.84 1.01 2.89
CA LEU A 17 -10.13 2.00 3.92
C LEU A 17 -11.63 2.26 4.14
N ALA A 18 -12.50 1.63 3.35
CA ALA A 18 -13.95 1.72 3.46
C ALA A 18 -14.48 1.35 4.88
N PRO A 19 -15.69 1.81 5.23
CA PRO A 19 -16.37 1.42 6.47
C PRO A 19 -16.56 -0.10 6.62
N TYR A 20 -16.69 -0.59 7.86
CA TYR A 20 -16.91 -2.02 8.16
C TYR A 20 -18.06 -2.70 7.37
N PRO A 21 -19.21 -2.04 7.17
CA PRO A 21 -20.30 -2.61 6.37
C PRO A 21 -19.95 -2.84 4.89
N GLU A 22 -18.97 -2.10 4.36
CA GLU A 22 -18.52 -2.20 2.95
C GLU A 22 -17.36 -3.19 2.78
N ARG A 23 -16.97 -3.88 3.85
CA ARG A 23 -15.90 -4.87 3.82
C ARG A 23 -16.21 -5.97 2.79
N PRO A 24 -15.29 -6.26 1.85
CA PRO A 24 -15.46 -7.38 0.93
C PRO A 24 -15.59 -8.73 1.66
N PRO A 25 -16.15 -9.76 1.01
CA PRO A 25 -16.07 -11.14 1.52
C PRO A 25 -14.61 -11.59 1.64
N ALA A 26 -14.35 -12.66 2.38
CA ALA A 26 -13.00 -13.13 2.71
C ALA A 26 -12.09 -13.31 1.47
N GLU A 27 -12.61 -13.93 0.41
CA GLU A 27 -11.91 -14.07 -0.87
C GLU A 27 -11.59 -12.72 -1.51
N GLY A 28 -12.54 -11.78 -1.47
CA GLY A 28 -12.34 -10.41 -1.94
C GLY A 28 -11.28 -9.65 -1.14
N VAL A 29 -11.15 -9.92 0.17
CA VAL A 29 -10.09 -9.36 1.01
C VAL A 29 -8.73 -9.97 0.65
N ALA A 30 -8.66 -11.28 0.37
CA ALA A 30 -7.41 -11.92 -0.06
C ALA A 30 -6.92 -11.33 -1.40
N LEU A 31 -7.80 -11.24 -2.40
CA LEU A 31 -7.48 -10.59 -3.68
C LEU A 31 -7.07 -9.12 -3.50
N LEU A 32 -7.75 -8.39 -2.61
CA LEU A 32 -7.39 -7.01 -2.30
C LEU A 32 -5.98 -6.89 -1.71
N ILE A 33 -5.56 -7.82 -0.85
CA ILE A 33 -4.19 -7.84 -0.31
C ILE A 33 -3.18 -8.07 -1.43
N ASP A 34 -3.42 -9.07 -2.30
CA ASP A 34 -2.51 -9.39 -3.40
C ASP A 34 -2.37 -8.21 -4.37
N ASP A 35 -3.48 -7.57 -4.72
CA ASP A 35 -3.51 -6.37 -5.57
C ASP A 35 -2.77 -5.20 -4.89
N LEU A 36 -2.99 -4.98 -3.58
CA LEU A 36 -2.31 -3.92 -2.82
C LEU A 36 -0.80 -4.16 -2.75
N ILE A 37 -0.35 -5.39 -2.50
CA ILE A 37 1.08 -5.74 -2.48
C ILE A 37 1.68 -5.50 -3.87
N THR A 38 1.04 -5.98 -4.92
CA THR A 38 1.52 -5.83 -6.31
C THR A 38 1.64 -4.37 -6.71
N CYS A 39 0.62 -3.56 -6.44
CA CYS A 39 0.63 -2.15 -6.78
C CYS A 39 1.54 -1.32 -5.86
N GLY A 40 1.54 -1.59 -4.56
CA GLY A 40 2.37 -0.88 -3.60
C GLY A 40 3.86 -1.20 -3.74
N GLN A 41 4.23 -2.40 -4.20
CA GLN A 41 5.62 -2.73 -4.51
C GLN A 41 6.20 -1.79 -5.57
N ARG A 42 5.39 -1.37 -6.56
CA ARG A 42 5.84 -0.40 -7.57
C ARG A 42 6.14 0.98 -6.97
N LEU A 43 5.40 1.39 -5.94
CA LEU A 43 5.68 2.63 -5.20
C LEU A 43 6.94 2.50 -4.35
N HIS A 44 7.10 1.37 -3.67
CA HIS A 44 8.31 1.06 -2.93
C HIS A 44 9.53 1.11 -3.85
N ASP A 45 9.48 0.43 -5.00
CA ASP A 45 10.55 0.45 -6.01
C ASP A 45 10.91 1.87 -6.46
N ALA A 46 9.92 2.75 -6.63
CA ALA A 46 10.15 4.15 -6.96
C ALA A 46 10.82 4.91 -5.80
N ALA A 47 10.36 4.69 -4.57
CA ALA A 47 10.93 5.31 -3.37
C ALA A 47 12.37 4.86 -3.10
N VAL A 48 12.69 3.58 -3.32
CA VAL A 48 14.04 3.06 -3.08
C VAL A 48 15.04 3.45 -4.19
N ARG A 49 14.58 3.88 -5.36
CA ARG A 49 15.46 4.46 -6.39
C ARG A 49 16.01 5.83 -6.02
N ILE A 50 15.33 6.55 -5.12
CA ILE A 50 15.85 7.82 -4.60
C ILE A 50 17.09 7.51 -3.76
N PRO A 51 18.26 8.14 -4.02
CA PRO A 51 19.46 7.96 -3.21
C PRO A 51 19.19 8.25 -1.73
N GLN A 52 19.74 7.44 -0.82
CA GLN A 52 19.44 7.54 0.62
C GLN A 52 19.74 8.94 1.19
N ASN A 53 20.79 9.61 0.71
CA ASN A 53 21.15 10.97 1.10
C ASN A 53 20.20 12.07 0.55
N GLN A 54 19.28 11.71 -0.34
CA GLN A 54 18.26 12.59 -0.93
C GLN A 54 16.84 12.25 -0.44
N ARG A 55 16.65 11.14 0.30
CA ARG A 55 15.35 10.75 0.83
C ARG A 55 14.98 11.62 2.02
N ALA A 56 13.81 12.25 1.95
CA ALA A 56 13.20 12.86 3.11
C ALA A 56 12.85 11.80 4.17
N PRO A 57 12.88 12.12 5.49
CA PRO A 57 12.58 11.17 6.56
C PRO A 57 11.25 10.42 6.37
N LYS A 58 10.22 11.10 5.87
CA LYS A 58 8.90 10.52 5.54
C LYS A 58 8.98 9.38 4.51
N ILE A 59 9.87 9.49 3.52
CA ILE A 59 10.05 8.44 2.50
C ILE A 59 10.73 7.24 3.13
N THR A 60 11.79 7.46 3.91
CA THR A 60 12.49 6.39 4.63
C THR A 60 11.53 5.64 5.55
N SER A 61 10.77 6.35 6.38
CA SER A 61 9.80 5.71 7.28
C SER A 61 8.71 4.93 6.53
N ALA A 62 8.19 5.46 5.42
CA ALA A 62 7.18 4.76 4.64
C ALA A 62 7.75 3.52 3.91
N VAL A 63 9.01 3.56 3.48
CA VAL A 63 9.73 2.41 2.91
C VAL A 63 9.93 1.32 3.97
N ASP A 64 10.45 1.68 5.15
CA ASP A 64 10.70 0.73 6.24
C ASP A 64 9.38 0.07 6.70
N GLU A 65 8.31 0.85 6.82
CA GLU A 65 6.99 0.35 7.20
C GLU A 65 6.41 -0.58 6.11
N TRP A 66 6.60 -0.24 4.83
CA TRP A 66 6.18 -1.09 3.72
C TRP A 66 6.90 -2.42 3.73
N GLU A 67 8.23 -2.43 3.83
CA GLU A 67 9.04 -3.66 3.87
C GLU A 67 8.62 -4.57 5.02
N TYR A 68 8.38 -3.99 6.19
CA TYR A 68 7.91 -4.73 7.34
C TYR A 68 6.51 -5.31 7.14
N VAL A 69 5.53 -4.49 6.78
CA VAL A 69 4.13 -4.92 6.70
C VAL A 69 3.91 -5.87 5.54
N SER A 70 4.52 -5.65 4.37
CA SER A 70 4.42 -6.57 3.24
C SER A 70 5.02 -7.96 3.53
N ALA A 71 6.06 -8.04 4.35
CA ALA A 71 6.71 -9.33 4.67
C ALA A 71 5.98 -10.15 5.74
N VAL A 72 5.43 -9.50 6.78
CA VAL A 72 4.91 -10.20 7.97
C VAL A 72 3.51 -10.77 7.83
N GLY A 73 2.73 -10.30 6.84
CA GLY A 73 1.35 -10.75 6.65
C GLY A 73 0.39 -10.41 7.82
N PRO A 74 -0.81 -11.03 7.84
CA PRO A 74 -1.78 -10.91 8.93
C PRO A 74 -1.26 -11.50 10.25
N ARG A 75 -1.40 -10.78 11.37
CA ARG A 75 -0.78 -11.14 12.66
C ARG A 75 -1.66 -11.84 13.68
N SER A 76 -2.89 -12.18 13.33
CA SER A 76 -3.79 -12.87 14.22
C SER A 76 -4.68 -13.83 13.43
N SER A 77 -5.28 -14.79 14.13
CA SER A 77 -6.33 -15.65 13.59
C SER A 77 -7.73 -15.03 13.76
N GLU A 78 -7.81 -13.74 14.10
CA GLU A 78 -9.10 -13.08 14.31
C GLU A 78 -9.87 -12.93 13.00
N PRO A 79 -11.21 -12.90 13.03
CA PRO A 79 -12.06 -12.84 11.83
C PRO A 79 -11.79 -11.65 10.88
N ASN A 80 -11.06 -10.63 11.35
CA ASN A 80 -10.76 -9.41 10.63
C ASN A 80 -9.26 -9.22 10.36
N ALA A 81 -8.41 -10.19 10.71
CA ALA A 81 -6.95 -10.06 10.60
C ALA A 81 -6.50 -9.69 9.18
N ASN A 82 -7.02 -10.39 8.17
CA ASN A 82 -6.71 -10.12 6.75
C ASN A 82 -7.15 -8.70 6.35
N TRP A 83 -8.33 -8.26 6.79
CA TRP A 83 -8.81 -6.94 6.42
C TRP A 83 -8.05 -5.82 7.14
N ASN A 84 -7.68 -6.03 8.40
CA ASN A 84 -6.80 -5.12 9.13
C ASN A 84 -5.41 -5.03 8.47
N HIS A 85 -4.90 -6.16 7.95
CA HIS A 85 -3.67 -6.20 7.18
C HIS A 85 -3.79 -5.42 5.86
N ALA A 86 -4.86 -5.63 5.08
CA ALA A 86 -5.16 -4.84 3.88
C ALA A 86 -5.24 -3.34 4.17
N ARG A 87 -5.88 -2.96 5.28
CA ARG A 87 -5.94 -1.57 5.76
C ARG A 87 -4.58 -1.01 6.13
N GLY A 88 -3.70 -1.83 6.72
CA GLY A 88 -2.30 -1.46 6.98
C GLY A 88 -1.56 -1.14 5.68
N LEU A 89 -1.56 -2.09 4.74
CA LEU A 89 -0.96 -1.92 3.41
C LEU A 89 -1.47 -0.67 2.69
N ALA A 90 -2.79 -0.44 2.69
CA ALA A 90 -3.40 0.71 2.03
C ALA A 90 -2.99 2.05 2.66
N ARG A 91 -2.82 2.13 3.99
CA ARG A 91 -2.35 3.35 4.65
C ARG A 91 -0.92 3.68 4.28
N ILE A 92 -0.05 2.67 4.25
CA ILE A 92 1.36 2.83 3.90
C ILE A 92 1.50 3.20 2.42
N ALA A 93 0.75 2.54 1.53
CA ALA A 93 0.71 2.90 0.11
C ALA A 93 0.29 4.37 -0.08
N ARG A 94 -0.74 4.84 0.66
CA ARG A 94 -1.13 6.25 0.64
C ARG A 94 -0.03 7.19 1.16
N ALA A 95 0.70 6.79 2.20
CA ALA A 95 1.83 7.55 2.73
C ALA A 95 2.98 7.64 1.71
N LEU A 96 3.30 6.55 1.01
CA LEU A 96 4.29 6.53 -0.07
C LEU A 96 3.89 7.46 -1.22
N ILE A 97 2.62 7.46 -1.64
CA ILE A 97 2.12 8.39 -2.67
C ILE A 97 2.35 9.84 -2.25
N SER A 98 1.91 10.22 -1.03
CA SER A 98 2.10 11.59 -0.54
C SER A 98 3.57 11.98 -0.49
N ALA A 99 4.41 11.09 0.07
CA ALA A 99 5.82 11.36 0.25
C ALA A 99 6.57 11.52 -1.09
N LEU A 100 6.24 10.70 -2.09
CA LEU A 100 6.80 10.77 -3.45
C LEU A 100 6.33 12.04 -4.18
N SER A 101 5.03 12.36 -4.15
CA SER A 101 4.51 13.58 -4.80
C SER A 101 5.12 14.86 -4.22
N GLU A 102 5.33 14.90 -2.91
CA GLU A 102 6.01 16.03 -2.27
C GLU A 102 7.50 16.11 -2.67
N TYR A 103 8.19 14.96 -2.82
CA TYR A 103 9.58 14.94 -3.31
C TYR A 103 9.70 15.43 -4.75
N GLU A 104 8.82 14.98 -5.63
CA GLU A 104 8.74 15.44 -7.03
C GLU A 104 8.51 16.96 -7.09
N SER A 105 7.64 17.48 -6.22
CA SER A 105 7.37 18.93 -6.14
C SER A 105 8.58 19.73 -5.67
N SER A 106 9.38 19.19 -4.75
CA SER A 106 10.61 19.84 -4.27
C SER A 106 11.80 19.70 -5.24
N ALA A 107 11.83 18.66 -6.08
CA ALA A 107 12.91 18.43 -7.04
C ALA A 107 12.83 19.31 -8.30
N VAL A 108 11.66 19.91 -8.56
CA VAL A 108 11.41 20.81 -9.70
C VAL A 108 11.70 22.29 -9.37
N GLN A 109 11.98 22.60 -8.10
CA GLN A 109 12.34 23.94 -7.62
C GLN A 109 13.86 24.15 -7.60
#